data_AF-A0AAW0L2C8-F1
#
_entry.id   AF-A0AAW0L2C8-F1
#
_cell.length_a   1.000
_cell.length_b   1.000
_cell.length_c   1.000
_cell.angle_alpha   90.00
_cell.angle_beta   90.00
_cell.angle_gamma   90.00
#
_symmetry.space_group_name_H-M   'P 1'
#
loop_
_entity.id
_entity.type
_entity.pdbx_description
1 polymer ?
#
loop_
_entity_poly.entity_id
_entity_poly.type
_entity_poly.pdbx_seq_one_letter_code
_entity_poly.pdbx_strand_id
1 'polypeptide(L)'
;MGFIKYLLAICFLGLALLHVSLAQSSHQDFVNAHNAARAKVGVGPLRWNYTIAAYAQNYANKRSGDCNLEHSEGPYGENLAEGYDNLNGVDAVNLWIAEKSYYNHKSNQCVGGECLHYTQVVWRDSVHLGCARVKCHNGWMFVICSYDPPAFVFLMSLTLVHLTLAQDSKEDYLNAHNAARADVGVPSLTWDDTVAAYAQNYANQRIGDCNLVHSGGKYGENIAWGSADLSGTDAVKMWVDEKANYDYNSNSCVGGQCGHYTQVVWRNSVRLGCAKVRCNNGGTFIGCNYDPPGNYVGN
;
A
#
# COMPACT_ATOMS: atom_id res chain seq x y z
N MET A 1 -39.42 -47.53 -49.42
CA MET A 1 -38.47 -47.43 -48.28
C MET A 1 -37.07 -47.73 -48.82
N GLY A 2 -35.99 -47.01 -48.51
CA GLY A 2 -35.85 -45.85 -47.63
C GLY A 2 -35.15 -46.18 -46.32
N PHE A 3 -33.80 -46.24 -46.32
CA PHE A 3 -32.96 -46.19 -45.12
C PHE A 3 -31.58 -45.56 -45.41
N ILE A 4 -31.35 -44.40 -44.78
CA ILE A 4 -30.11 -43.81 -44.22
C ILE A 4 -28.76 -44.00 -44.97
N LYS A 5 -28.10 -42.87 -45.21
CA LYS A 5 -26.68 -42.75 -45.62
C LYS A 5 -25.76 -42.59 -44.39
N TYR A 6 -24.52 -43.09 -44.52
CA TYR A 6 -23.28 -42.76 -43.78
C TYR A 6 -23.34 -42.55 -42.25
N LEU A 7 -22.64 -43.41 -41.49
CA LEU A 7 -22.02 -43.01 -40.22
C LEU A 7 -20.85 -43.94 -39.84
N LEU A 8 -19.65 -43.61 -40.32
CA LEU A 8 -18.38 -44.22 -39.88
C LEU A 8 -17.26 -43.17 -39.86
N ALA A 9 -17.35 -42.26 -38.89
CA ALA A 9 -16.29 -41.34 -38.51
C ALA A 9 -16.18 -41.37 -36.98
N ILE A 10 -15.31 -42.25 -36.46
CA ILE A 10 -15.20 -42.49 -35.02
C ILE A 10 -14.56 -41.28 -34.33
N CYS A 11 -15.19 -40.82 -33.24
CA CYS A 11 -14.87 -39.54 -32.62
C CYS A 11 -13.53 -39.57 -31.85
N PHE A 12 -12.52 -38.88 -32.39
CA PHE A 12 -11.26 -38.56 -31.70
C PHE A 12 -11.25 -37.14 -31.09
N LEU A 13 -12.43 -36.58 -30.78
CA LEU A 13 -12.62 -35.24 -30.20
C LEU A 13 -13.26 -35.25 -28.80
N GLY A 14 -13.43 -36.43 -28.19
CA GLY A 14 -14.12 -36.59 -26.90
C GLY A 14 -13.27 -36.41 -25.62
N LEU A 15 -11.94 -36.37 -25.72
CA LEU A 15 -11.04 -36.49 -24.56
C LEU A 15 -10.36 -35.20 -24.09
N ALA A 16 -10.47 -34.09 -24.84
CA ALA A 16 -9.87 -32.80 -24.45
C ALA A 16 -10.80 -31.93 -23.58
N LEU A 17 -12.12 -32.15 -23.64
CA LEU A 17 -13.12 -31.25 -23.05
C LEU A 17 -13.46 -31.54 -21.57
N LEU A 18 -13.01 -32.67 -21.02
CA LEU A 18 -13.30 -33.10 -19.64
C LEU A 18 -12.23 -32.72 -18.60
N HIS A 19 -11.31 -31.81 -18.92
CA HIS A 19 -10.28 -31.31 -17.98
C HIS A 19 -10.35 -29.80 -17.71
N VAL A 20 -11.24 -29.05 -18.39
CA VAL A 20 -11.30 -27.58 -18.30
C VAL A 20 -11.94 -27.11 -16.98
N SER A 21 -12.95 -27.83 -16.46
CA SER A 21 -13.77 -27.41 -15.31
C SER A 21 -13.10 -27.48 -13.94
N LEU A 22 -11.99 -28.21 -13.80
CA LEU A 22 -11.28 -28.36 -12.52
C LEU A 22 -10.06 -27.43 -12.41
N ALA A 23 -9.69 -26.73 -13.48
CA ALA A 23 -8.42 -26.00 -13.57
C ALA A 23 -8.50 -24.51 -13.23
N GLN A 24 -9.71 -23.89 -13.22
CA GLN A 24 -9.97 -22.44 -13.20
C GLN A 24 -9.65 -21.73 -11.87
N SER A 25 -8.48 -21.98 -11.32
CA SER A 25 -7.90 -21.30 -10.15
C SER A 25 -6.37 -21.34 -10.20
N SER A 26 -5.77 -21.58 -11.37
CA SER A 26 -4.34 -21.39 -11.54
C SER A 26 -3.99 -19.90 -11.52
N HIS A 27 -2.72 -19.60 -11.24
CA HIS A 27 -2.18 -18.25 -11.30
C HIS A 27 -2.50 -17.53 -12.63
N GLN A 28 -2.50 -18.29 -13.74
CA GLN A 28 -2.75 -17.75 -15.07
C GLN A 28 -4.23 -17.45 -15.31
N ASP A 29 -5.17 -18.18 -14.70
CA ASP A 29 -6.60 -17.93 -14.85
C ASP A 29 -7.01 -16.60 -14.21
N PHE A 30 -6.52 -16.34 -12.99
CA PHE A 30 -6.67 -15.06 -12.31
C PHE A 30 -6.11 -13.92 -13.18
N VAL A 31 -4.86 -14.02 -13.63
CA VAL A 31 -4.21 -12.99 -14.48
C VAL A 31 -5.00 -12.77 -15.78
N ASN A 32 -5.45 -13.84 -16.44
CA ASN A 32 -6.22 -13.76 -17.67
C ASN A 32 -7.56 -13.04 -17.47
N ALA A 33 -8.31 -13.38 -16.41
CA ALA A 33 -9.62 -12.78 -16.12
C ALA A 33 -9.51 -11.26 -15.87
N HIS A 34 -8.55 -10.84 -15.02
CA HIS A 34 -8.29 -9.43 -14.77
C HIS A 34 -7.84 -8.70 -16.06
N ASN A 35 -6.86 -9.26 -16.78
CA ASN A 35 -6.31 -8.60 -17.96
C ASN A 35 -7.33 -8.51 -19.11
N ALA A 36 -8.26 -9.47 -19.23
CA ALA A 36 -9.39 -9.39 -20.15
C ALA A 36 -10.42 -8.30 -19.78
N ALA A 37 -10.50 -7.87 -18.52
CA ALA A 37 -11.28 -6.71 -18.11
C ALA A 37 -10.52 -5.40 -18.33
N ARG A 38 -9.26 -5.35 -17.91
CA ARG A 38 -8.35 -4.19 -18.01
C ARG A 38 -8.14 -3.74 -19.46
N ALA A 39 -7.93 -4.69 -20.38
CA ALA A 39 -7.81 -4.41 -21.81
C ALA A 39 -9.06 -3.74 -22.41
N LYS A 40 -10.28 -4.07 -21.93
CA LYS A 40 -11.54 -3.47 -22.39
C LYS A 40 -11.71 -2.00 -21.98
N VAL A 41 -10.82 -1.46 -21.15
CA VAL A 41 -10.82 -0.06 -20.69
C VAL A 41 -9.45 0.63 -20.83
N GLY A 42 -8.50 -0.01 -21.53
CA GLY A 42 -7.22 0.61 -21.89
C GLY A 42 -6.21 0.80 -20.75
N VAL A 43 -6.35 0.08 -19.62
CA VAL A 43 -5.34 0.09 -18.54
C VAL A 43 -4.37 -1.09 -18.69
N GLY A 44 -3.12 -0.91 -18.24
CA GLY A 44 -2.02 -1.85 -18.44
C GLY A 44 -2.24 -3.21 -17.74
N PRO A 45 -1.67 -4.31 -18.25
CA PRO A 45 -1.90 -5.64 -17.70
C PRO A 45 -1.17 -5.87 -16.37
N LEU A 46 -1.85 -6.56 -15.44
CA LEU A 46 -1.26 -7.11 -14.22
C LEU A 46 -0.34 -8.30 -14.54
N ARG A 47 0.69 -8.47 -13.72
CA ARG A 47 1.63 -9.61 -13.72
C ARG A 47 1.50 -10.40 -12.43
N TRP A 48 1.63 -11.72 -12.49
CA TRP A 48 1.64 -12.53 -11.27
C TRP A 48 2.88 -12.24 -10.42
N ASN A 49 2.71 -12.10 -9.11
CA ASN A 49 3.80 -11.93 -8.15
C ASN A 49 3.65 -12.98 -7.03
N TYR A 50 4.64 -13.87 -6.93
CA TYR A 50 4.62 -14.99 -5.98
C TYR A 50 4.69 -14.56 -4.51
N THR A 51 5.30 -13.41 -4.21
CA THR A 51 5.33 -12.85 -2.83
C THR A 51 3.93 -12.40 -2.41
N ILE A 52 3.19 -11.75 -3.31
CA ILE A 52 1.81 -11.31 -3.08
C ILE A 52 0.87 -12.52 -3.04
N ALA A 53 1.10 -13.53 -3.89
CA ALA A 53 0.33 -14.78 -3.85
C ALA A 53 0.52 -15.54 -2.53
N ALA A 54 1.75 -15.58 -2.00
CA ALA A 54 2.03 -16.17 -0.69
C ALA A 54 1.33 -15.38 0.45
N TYR A 55 1.29 -14.04 0.35
CA TYR A 55 0.51 -13.21 1.29
C TYR A 55 -0.99 -13.55 1.23
N ALA A 56 -1.59 -13.51 0.04
CA ALA A 56 -2.98 -13.84 -0.18
C ALA A 56 -3.33 -15.25 0.29
N GLN A 57 -2.45 -16.24 0.09
CA GLN A 57 -2.66 -17.62 0.56
C GLN A 57 -2.57 -17.74 2.08
N ASN A 58 -1.65 -17.03 2.74
CA ASN A 58 -1.59 -16.97 4.19
C ASN A 58 -2.85 -16.32 4.78
N TYR A 59 -3.38 -15.28 4.15
CA TYR A 59 -4.63 -14.66 4.61
C TYR A 59 -5.86 -15.52 4.34
N ALA A 60 -5.97 -16.16 3.18
CA ALA A 60 -7.01 -17.14 2.90
C ALA A 60 -7.00 -18.27 3.96
N ASN A 61 -5.83 -18.82 4.27
CA ASN A 61 -5.66 -19.84 5.30
C ASN A 61 -6.05 -19.35 6.71
N LYS A 62 -5.93 -18.05 7.01
CA LYS A 62 -6.45 -17.44 8.24
C LYS A 62 -7.99 -17.40 8.25
N ARG A 63 -8.63 -17.13 7.10
CA ARG A 63 -10.11 -17.10 6.97
C ARG A 63 -10.77 -18.47 6.82
N SER A 64 -10.03 -19.55 6.58
CA SER A 64 -10.66 -20.88 6.36
C SER A 64 -11.44 -21.41 7.57
N GLY A 65 -11.31 -20.79 8.74
CA GLY A 65 -12.13 -21.09 9.91
C GLY A 65 -13.62 -20.71 9.76
N ASP A 66 -13.92 -19.59 9.12
CA ASP A 66 -15.25 -18.96 9.12
C ASP A 66 -15.73 -18.42 7.76
N CYS A 67 -14.82 -18.14 6.82
CA CYS A 67 -15.05 -17.57 5.49
C CYS A 67 -15.40 -16.07 5.41
N ASN A 68 -15.56 -15.34 6.53
CA ASN A 68 -16.07 -13.95 6.49
C ASN A 68 -15.23 -13.02 5.58
N LEU A 69 -15.92 -12.13 4.86
CA LEU A 69 -15.34 -11.09 3.99
C LEU A 69 -14.75 -9.91 4.78
N GLU A 70 -13.80 -10.19 5.67
CA GLU A 70 -13.03 -9.18 6.40
C GLU A 70 -11.68 -8.96 5.70
N HIS A 71 -11.32 -7.70 5.45
CA HIS A 71 -10.02 -7.32 4.89
C HIS A 71 -8.84 -7.66 5.81
N SER A 72 -7.65 -7.78 5.23
CA SER A 72 -6.45 -8.19 5.96
C SER A 72 -5.76 -7.08 6.77
N GLU A 73 -6.15 -5.83 6.53
CA GLU A 73 -5.42 -4.61 6.91
C GLU A 73 -3.95 -4.62 6.43
N GLY A 74 -3.71 -5.28 5.28
CA GLY A 74 -2.40 -5.44 4.65
C GLY A 74 -1.93 -4.24 3.82
N PRO A 75 -0.68 -4.31 3.30
CA PRO A 75 -0.08 -3.25 2.47
C PRO A 75 -0.55 -3.26 1.00
N TYR A 76 -1.53 -4.11 0.66
CA TYR A 76 -1.99 -4.35 -0.70
C TYR A 76 -3.44 -3.89 -0.86
N GLY A 77 -3.83 -3.53 -2.08
CA GLY A 77 -5.24 -3.43 -2.42
C GLY A 77 -5.85 -4.84 -2.39
N GLU A 78 -7.13 -4.99 -2.08
CA GLU A 78 -7.76 -6.30 -1.93
C GLU A 78 -9.18 -6.37 -2.50
N ASN A 79 -9.48 -7.46 -3.18
CA ASN A 79 -10.86 -7.90 -3.39
C ASN A 79 -11.05 -9.27 -2.73
N LEU A 80 -12.20 -9.44 -2.07
CA LEU A 80 -12.62 -10.69 -1.42
C LEU A 80 -13.88 -11.23 -2.11
N ALA A 81 -14.07 -12.55 -2.07
CA ALA A 81 -15.31 -13.20 -2.46
C ALA A 81 -15.47 -14.51 -1.68
N GLU A 82 -16.71 -14.84 -1.32
CA GLU A 82 -17.07 -16.15 -0.77
C GLU A 82 -18.23 -16.76 -1.56
N GLY A 83 -18.37 -18.08 -1.52
CA GLY A 83 -19.47 -18.73 -2.22
C GLY A 83 -19.61 -20.22 -1.97
N TYR A 84 -20.82 -20.71 -2.24
CA TYR A 84 -21.18 -22.12 -2.29
C TYR A 84 -20.70 -22.79 -3.60
N ASP A 85 -21.01 -24.08 -3.77
CA ASP A 85 -20.86 -24.87 -5.00
C ASP A 85 -19.53 -24.72 -5.76
N ASN A 86 -18.42 -24.70 -5.00
CA ASN A 86 -17.06 -24.69 -5.55
C ASN A 86 -16.73 -23.45 -6.41
N LEU A 87 -17.18 -22.26 -5.98
CA LEU A 87 -16.73 -20.96 -6.52
C LEU A 87 -15.23 -20.99 -6.86
N ASN A 88 -14.92 -20.74 -8.13
CA ASN A 88 -13.55 -20.77 -8.65
C ASN A 88 -12.95 -19.35 -8.78
N GLY A 89 -11.65 -19.26 -9.05
CA GLY A 89 -10.93 -17.99 -9.12
C GLY A 89 -11.42 -17.07 -10.26
N VAL A 90 -11.83 -17.63 -11.39
CA VAL A 90 -12.40 -16.87 -12.51
C VAL A 90 -13.81 -16.37 -12.19
N ASP A 91 -14.62 -17.16 -11.48
CA ASP A 91 -15.96 -16.76 -11.06
C ASP A 91 -15.91 -15.58 -10.08
N ALA A 92 -15.04 -15.65 -9.07
CA ALA A 92 -14.81 -14.54 -8.13
C ALA A 92 -14.40 -13.25 -8.84
N VAL A 93 -13.46 -13.34 -9.79
CA VAL A 93 -13.04 -12.18 -10.60
C VAL A 93 -14.17 -11.67 -11.50
N ASN A 94 -15.02 -12.55 -12.03
CA ASN A 94 -16.20 -12.15 -12.81
C ASN A 94 -17.28 -11.45 -11.96
N LEU A 95 -17.46 -11.84 -10.68
CA LEU A 95 -18.34 -11.13 -9.75
C LEU A 95 -17.86 -9.68 -9.53
N TRP A 96 -16.56 -9.49 -9.26
CA TRP A 96 -15.95 -8.15 -9.16
C TRP A 96 -16.05 -7.35 -10.47
N ILE A 97 -15.91 -8.00 -11.62
CA ILE A 97 -16.07 -7.35 -12.93
C ILE A 97 -17.53 -6.93 -13.21
N ALA A 98 -18.52 -7.64 -12.64
CA ALA A 98 -19.94 -7.37 -12.90
C ALA A 98 -20.37 -5.97 -12.44
N GLU A 99 -19.77 -5.44 -11.36
CA GLU A 99 -20.05 -4.09 -10.85
C GLU A 99 -19.71 -2.96 -11.85
N LYS A 100 -19.06 -3.27 -12.97
CA LYS A 100 -18.89 -2.35 -14.10
C LYS A 100 -20.20 -1.67 -14.52
N SER A 101 -21.35 -2.33 -14.36
CA SER A 101 -22.67 -1.74 -14.62
C SER A 101 -22.94 -0.46 -13.82
N TYR A 102 -22.31 -0.33 -12.65
CA TYR A 102 -22.48 0.80 -11.74
C TYR A 102 -21.35 1.84 -11.85
N TYR A 103 -20.24 1.60 -12.55
CA TYR A 103 -19.13 2.56 -12.63
C TYR A 103 -19.18 3.44 -13.89
N ASN A 104 -19.26 4.75 -13.68
CA ASN A 104 -19.23 5.76 -14.74
C ASN A 104 -17.81 6.25 -15.03
N HIS A 105 -17.20 5.69 -16.09
CA HIS A 105 -15.88 6.06 -16.62
C HIS A 105 -15.71 7.55 -16.99
N LYS A 106 -16.79 8.32 -17.16
CA LYS A 106 -16.71 9.77 -17.47
C LYS A 106 -16.63 10.66 -16.23
N SER A 107 -17.23 10.24 -15.11
CA SER A 107 -17.23 11.00 -13.85
C SER A 107 -16.32 10.39 -12.77
N ASN A 108 -15.74 9.20 -13.03
CA ASN A 108 -14.92 8.43 -12.08
C ASN A 108 -15.67 8.12 -10.76
N GLN A 109 -16.93 7.68 -10.87
CA GLN A 109 -17.83 7.46 -9.72
C GLN A 109 -18.69 6.22 -9.91
N CYS A 110 -19.07 5.57 -8.80
CA CYS A 110 -20.17 4.62 -8.79
C CYS A 110 -21.52 5.36 -8.89
N VAL A 111 -22.49 4.78 -9.60
CA VAL A 111 -23.81 5.35 -9.91
C VAL A 111 -24.84 4.21 -9.88
N GLY A 112 -25.78 4.27 -8.94
CA GLY A 112 -26.87 3.30 -8.82
C GLY A 112 -26.52 1.95 -8.18
N GLY A 113 -25.30 1.80 -7.68
CA GLY A 113 -24.81 0.63 -6.96
C GLY A 113 -23.36 0.82 -6.50
N GLU A 114 -22.81 -0.17 -5.79
CA GLU A 114 -21.39 -0.20 -5.42
C GLU A 114 -20.53 -0.66 -6.61
N CYS A 115 -19.26 -0.27 -6.62
CA CYS A 115 -18.35 -0.58 -7.74
C CYS A 115 -16.86 -0.70 -7.34
N LEU A 116 -16.59 -0.91 -6.05
CA LEU A 116 -15.24 -0.85 -5.47
C LEU A 116 -14.36 -2.03 -5.88
N HIS A 117 -14.94 -3.24 -6.01
CA HIS A 117 -14.19 -4.39 -6.50
C HIS A 117 -13.85 -4.21 -7.98
N TYR A 118 -14.76 -3.63 -8.78
CA TYR A 118 -14.49 -3.31 -10.18
C TYR A 118 -13.38 -2.25 -10.33
N THR A 119 -13.43 -1.14 -9.58
CA THR A 119 -12.40 -0.09 -9.67
C THR A 119 -11.03 -0.60 -9.25
N GLN A 120 -10.94 -1.51 -8.27
CA GLN A 120 -9.68 -2.18 -7.93
C GLN A 120 -9.21 -3.15 -9.05
N VAL A 121 -10.08 -3.95 -9.68
CA VAL A 121 -9.72 -4.78 -10.85
C VAL A 121 -9.12 -3.95 -11.98
N VAL A 122 -9.68 -2.77 -12.25
CA VAL A 122 -9.21 -1.86 -13.33
C VAL A 122 -8.32 -0.71 -12.83
N TRP A 123 -7.80 -0.76 -11.60
CA TRP A 123 -6.95 0.32 -11.07
C TRP A 123 -5.70 0.47 -11.92
N ARG A 124 -5.46 1.67 -12.45
CA ARG A 124 -4.43 1.93 -13.47
C ARG A 124 -3.04 1.53 -13.00
N ASP A 125 -2.71 1.89 -11.76
CA ASP A 125 -1.33 1.90 -11.28
C ASP A 125 -0.92 0.57 -10.64
N SER A 126 -1.89 -0.27 -10.27
CA SER A 126 -1.62 -1.66 -9.90
C SER A 126 -1.02 -2.41 -11.08
N VAL A 127 0.13 -3.04 -10.88
CA VAL A 127 0.91 -3.77 -11.90
C VAL A 127 1.21 -5.22 -11.50
N HIS A 128 1.12 -5.54 -10.22
CA HIS A 128 1.27 -6.90 -9.69
C HIS A 128 -0.03 -7.42 -9.09
N LEU A 129 -0.22 -8.74 -9.19
CA LEU A 129 -1.37 -9.48 -8.68
C LEU A 129 -0.87 -10.75 -7.97
N GLY A 130 -1.46 -11.06 -6.83
CA GLY A 130 -1.34 -12.38 -6.20
C GLY A 130 -2.69 -12.77 -5.59
N CYS A 131 -3.18 -13.95 -5.93
CA CYS A 131 -4.49 -14.45 -5.49
C CYS A 131 -4.37 -15.82 -4.82
N ALA A 132 -5.37 -16.14 -3.99
CA ALA A 132 -5.52 -17.44 -3.36
C ALA A 132 -6.99 -17.84 -3.28
N ARG A 133 -7.22 -19.15 -3.15
CA ARG A 133 -8.54 -19.76 -2.96
C ARG A 133 -8.40 -20.90 -1.96
N VAL A 134 -9.27 -20.93 -0.94
CA VAL A 134 -9.29 -21.96 0.10
C VAL A 134 -10.71 -22.45 0.32
N LYS A 135 -10.86 -23.69 0.80
CA LYS A 135 -12.14 -24.22 1.28
C LYS A 135 -12.25 -24.00 2.79
N CYS A 136 -13.32 -23.36 3.23
CA CYS A 136 -13.60 -23.07 4.63
C CYS A 136 -14.24 -24.26 5.35
N HIS A 137 -14.20 -24.27 6.68
CA HIS A 137 -14.78 -25.32 7.52
C HIS A 137 -16.30 -25.47 7.38
N ASN A 138 -17.01 -24.38 7.07
CA ASN A 138 -18.43 -24.36 6.73
C ASN A 138 -18.75 -24.98 5.34
N GLY A 139 -17.72 -25.38 4.58
CA GLY A 139 -17.82 -25.97 3.25
C GLY A 139 -17.80 -24.97 2.09
N TRP A 140 -17.87 -23.67 2.36
CA TRP A 140 -17.80 -22.60 1.36
C TRP A 140 -16.37 -22.43 0.83
N MET A 141 -16.23 -21.70 -0.27
CA MET A 141 -14.93 -21.30 -0.82
C MET A 141 -14.70 -19.81 -0.53
N PHE A 142 -13.52 -19.46 -0.01
CA PHE A 142 -13.04 -18.08 0.10
C PHE A 142 -12.00 -17.83 -0.99
N VAL A 143 -12.10 -16.68 -1.66
CA VAL A 143 -11.17 -16.20 -2.68
C VAL A 143 -10.73 -14.79 -2.34
N ILE A 144 -9.41 -14.56 -2.40
CA ILE A 144 -8.80 -13.24 -2.25
C ILE A 144 -7.87 -12.98 -3.44
N CYS A 145 -7.90 -11.76 -3.95
CA CYS A 145 -6.84 -11.22 -4.80
C CYS A 145 -6.29 -9.94 -4.17
N SER A 146 -4.97 -9.91 -3.99
CA SER A 146 -4.20 -8.77 -3.50
C SER A 146 -3.44 -8.10 -4.65
N TYR A 147 -3.41 -6.77 -4.65
CA TYR A 147 -2.93 -5.91 -5.75
C TYR A 147 -1.84 -4.96 -5.27
N ASP A 148 -0.81 -4.76 -6.09
CA ASP A 148 0.31 -3.85 -5.81
C ASP A 148 0.67 -3.00 -7.05
N PRO A 149 0.85 -1.68 -6.90
CA PRO A 149 0.40 -0.85 -5.77
C PRO A 149 -1.12 -0.94 -5.48
N PRO A 150 -1.57 -0.63 -4.25
CA PRO A 150 -2.99 -0.56 -3.88
C PRO A 150 -3.77 0.51 -4.67
N ALA A 151 -5.10 0.37 -4.76
CA ALA A 151 -5.96 1.43 -5.27
C ALA A 151 -6.16 2.54 -4.22
N PHE A 152 -5.73 3.76 -4.54
CA PHE A 152 -5.80 4.93 -3.65
C PHE A 152 -7.21 5.58 -3.64
N VAL A 153 -8.26 4.84 -3.27
CA VAL A 153 -9.64 5.37 -3.19
C VAL A 153 -10.42 4.86 -1.97
N PHE A 154 -10.51 5.74 -0.96
CA PHE A 154 -11.64 5.88 -0.01
C PHE A 154 -12.31 4.60 0.54
N LEU A 155 -11.80 4.09 1.66
CA LEU A 155 -12.57 3.26 2.60
C LEU A 155 -13.57 4.12 3.40
N MET A 156 -14.76 4.35 2.84
CA MET A 156 -15.92 4.99 3.47
C MET A 156 -17.19 4.32 2.91
N SER A 157 -18.17 3.83 3.68
CA SER A 157 -18.28 3.60 5.15
C SER A 157 -19.49 2.66 5.37
N LEU A 158 -19.63 1.88 6.46
CA LEU A 158 -20.15 2.27 7.79
C LEU A 158 -20.15 0.99 8.69
N THR A 159 -19.99 1.00 10.02
CA THR A 159 -19.68 2.07 10.99
C THR A 159 -18.58 1.61 11.98
N LEU A 160 -17.39 2.19 11.92
CA LEU A 160 -16.48 2.29 13.08
C LEU A 160 -15.48 3.44 12.83
N VAL A 161 -15.25 4.28 13.83
CA VAL A 161 -14.23 5.35 13.74
C VAL A 161 -12.86 4.74 14.05
N HIS A 162 -12.36 3.90 13.14
CA HIS A 162 -10.93 3.72 13.03
C HIS A 162 -10.34 4.96 12.38
N LEU A 163 -9.78 5.82 13.23
CA LEU A 163 -8.75 6.76 12.85
C LEU A 163 -7.52 5.98 12.39
N THR A 164 -7.56 5.44 11.17
CA THR A 164 -6.37 5.10 10.40
C THR A 164 -5.68 6.42 10.06
N LEU A 165 -4.96 6.94 11.05
CA LEU A 165 -3.99 8.02 10.86
C LEU A 165 -3.08 7.54 9.74
N ALA A 166 -3.04 8.28 8.63
CA ALA A 166 -2.31 7.86 7.46
C ALA A 166 -0.86 7.56 7.88
N GLN A 167 -0.41 6.33 7.59
CA GLN A 167 1.00 6.00 7.75
C GLN A 167 1.73 6.71 6.63
N ASP A 168 2.41 7.79 6.99
CA ASP A 168 3.14 8.64 6.05
C ASP A 168 4.13 7.78 5.25
N SER A 169 4.04 7.89 3.92
CA SER A 169 4.92 7.15 3.03
C SER A 169 6.36 7.67 3.13
N LYS A 170 7.33 6.83 2.73
CA LYS A 170 8.71 7.29 2.58
C LYS A 170 8.81 8.48 1.62
N GLU A 171 7.97 8.52 0.58
CA GLU A 171 7.86 9.64 -0.36
C GLU A 171 7.39 10.93 0.33
N ASP A 172 6.44 10.89 1.28
CA ASP A 172 5.94 12.08 1.97
C ASP A 172 7.05 12.80 2.75
N TYR A 173 7.84 12.04 3.52
CA TYR A 173 9.05 12.56 4.16
C TYR A 173 10.07 13.03 3.12
N LEU A 174 10.44 12.17 2.17
CA LEU A 174 11.57 12.41 1.27
C LEU A 174 11.33 13.62 0.36
N ASN A 175 10.11 13.80 -0.14
CA ASN A 175 9.73 14.93 -0.97
C ASN A 175 9.73 16.25 -0.19
N ALA A 176 9.20 16.26 1.04
CA ALA A 176 9.19 17.45 1.89
C ALA A 176 10.62 17.93 2.23
N HIS A 177 11.54 17.00 2.58
CA HIS A 177 12.96 17.34 2.76
C HIS A 177 13.60 17.82 1.45
N ASN A 178 13.35 17.13 0.34
CA ASN A 178 14.01 17.44 -0.93
C ASN A 178 13.54 18.76 -1.57
N ALA A 179 12.31 19.20 -1.29
CA ALA A 179 11.86 20.56 -1.63
C ALA A 179 12.67 21.61 -0.86
N ALA A 180 12.74 21.52 0.48
CA ALA A 180 13.49 22.47 1.31
C ALA A 180 15.00 22.46 1.02
N ARG A 181 15.54 21.34 0.55
CA ARG A 181 16.95 21.20 0.10
C ARG A 181 17.19 21.82 -1.28
N ALA A 182 16.21 21.75 -2.19
CA ALA A 182 16.27 22.42 -3.48
C ALA A 182 16.24 23.95 -3.34
N ASP A 183 15.42 24.49 -2.42
CA ASP A 183 15.34 25.93 -2.10
C ASP A 183 16.72 26.58 -1.80
N VAL A 184 17.66 25.81 -1.24
CA VAL A 184 19.00 26.28 -0.84
C VAL A 184 20.16 25.62 -1.62
N GLY A 185 19.88 24.88 -2.69
CA GLY A 185 20.90 24.31 -3.56
C GLY A 185 21.83 23.29 -2.87
N VAL A 186 21.28 22.42 -2.02
CA VAL A 186 21.98 21.23 -1.49
C VAL A 186 21.45 19.95 -2.17
N PRO A 187 22.28 18.90 -2.38
CA PRO A 187 21.83 17.68 -3.06
C PRO A 187 20.67 17.00 -2.35
N SER A 188 19.75 16.41 -3.11
CA SER A 188 18.64 15.63 -2.57
C SER A 188 19.10 14.45 -1.71
N LEU A 189 18.36 14.17 -0.64
CA LEU A 189 18.46 12.93 0.14
C LEU A 189 17.88 11.76 -0.67
N THR A 190 18.40 10.57 -0.39
CA THR A 190 17.83 9.28 -0.79
C THR A 190 17.28 8.55 0.43
N TRP A 191 16.22 7.77 0.29
CA TRP A 191 15.73 6.93 1.39
C TRP A 191 16.64 5.73 1.61
N ASP A 192 16.92 5.37 2.87
CA ASP A 192 17.67 4.17 3.27
C ASP A 192 16.86 3.40 4.33
N ASP A 193 16.44 2.18 3.98
CA ASP A 193 15.61 1.35 4.84
C ASP A 193 16.32 0.89 6.13
N THR A 194 17.65 0.91 6.19
CA THR A 194 18.44 0.66 7.41
C THR A 194 18.38 1.86 8.36
N VAL A 195 18.34 3.08 7.83
CA VAL A 195 18.15 4.31 8.61
C VAL A 195 16.68 4.39 9.07
N ALA A 196 15.72 4.01 8.21
CA ALA A 196 14.30 4.00 8.56
C ALA A 196 13.97 2.93 9.63
N ALA A 197 14.55 1.72 9.52
CA ALA A 197 14.42 0.69 10.55
C ALA A 197 15.02 1.14 11.89
N TYR A 198 16.09 1.95 11.89
CA TYR A 198 16.61 2.54 13.12
C TYR A 198 15.62 3.57 13.71
N ALA A 199 15.11 4.50 12.89
CA ALA A 199 14.11 5.47 13.30
C ALA A 199 12.87 4.81 13.90
N GLN A 200 12.35 3.73 13.29
CA GLN A 200 11.20 2.98 13.80
C GLN A 200 11.53 2.28 15.12
N ASN A 201 12.69 1.64 15.23
CA ASN A 201 13.12 1.00 16.47
C ASN A 201 13.31 1.99 17.63
N TYR A 202 13.65 3.26 17.35
CA TYR A 202 13.69 4.31 18.38
C TYR A 202 12.30 4.88 18.68
N ALA A 203 11.50 5.23 17.67
CA ALA A 203 10.15 5.75 17.82
C ALA A 203 9.26 4.78 18.63
N ASN A 204 9.38 3.46 18.39
CA ASN A 204 8.67 2.44 19.16
C ASN A 204 8.93 2.50 20.68
N GLN A 205 10.11 2.99 21.12
CA GLN A 205 10.45 3.16 22.54
C GLN A 205 9.78 4.41 23.15
N ARG A 206 9.32 5.35 22.32
CA ARG A 206 8.60 6.57 22.74
C ARG A 206 7.09 6.36 22.86
N ILE A 207 6.52 5.24 22.41
CA ILE A 207 5.06 4.97 22.48
C ILE A 207 4.49 5.15 23.90
N GLY A 208 5.27 4.82 24.93
CA GLY A 208 4.86 4.92 26.33
C GLY A 208 4.68 6.34 26.86
N ASP A 209 5.45 7.32 26.36
CA ASP A 209 5.51 8.68 26.94
C ASP A 209 5.40 9.83 25.92
N CYS A 210 5.68 9.56 24.64
CA CYS A 210 5.78 10.54 23.55
C CYS A 210 6.81 11.67 23.79
N ASN A 211 7.76 11.47 24.71
CA ASN A 211 8.72 12.50 25.09
C ASN A 211 9.72 12.82 23.97
N LEU A 212 9.99 14.11 23.77
CA LEU A 212 11.02 14.61 22.85
C LEU A 212 12.42 14.44 23.47
N VAL A 213 12.86 13.19 23.53
CA VAL A 213 14.23 12.78 23.91
C VAL A 213 14.92 12.24 22.65
N HIS A 214 16.19 12.60 22.49
CA HIS A 214 17.03 12.10 21.40
C HIS A 214 17.57 10.69 21.67
N SER A 215 17.84 9.93 20.62
CA SER A 215 18.35 8.55 20.70
C SER A 215 19.79 8.44 21.21
N GLY A 216 20.59 9.50 21.08
CA GLY A 216 22.04 9.42 21.28
C GLY A 216 22.73 8.53 20.23
N GLY A 217 22.06 8.28 19.09
CA GLY A 217 22.53 7.39 18.04
C GLY A 217 23.72 7.89 17.23
N LYS A 218 24.16 7.03 16.29
CA LYS A 218 25.24 7.33 15.32
C LYS A 218 24.79 8.17 14.12
N TYR A 219 23.51 8.49 14.03
CA TYR A 219 22.89 9.24 12.93
C TYR A 219 22.53 10.64 13.39
N GLY A 220 22.36 11.57 12.44
CA GLY A 220 21.67 12.83 12.70
C GLY A 220 20.21 12.53 13.03
N GLU A 221 19.52 13.46 13.70
CA GLU A 221 18.18 13.18 14.20
C GLU A 221 17.35 14.46 14.40
N ASN A 222 16.16 14.48 13.80
CA ASN A 222 15.09 15.40 14.15
C ASN A 222 13.93 14.60 14.76
N ILE A 223 13.27 15.19 15.77
CA ILE A 223 12.10 14.61 16.43
C ILE A 223 10.98 15.64 16.50
N ALA A 224 9.74 15.17 16.45
CA ALA A 224 8.54 16.00 16.50
C ALA A 224 7.41 15.30 17.28
N TRP A 225 6.57 16.10 17.93
CA TRP A 225 5.42 15.64 18.68
C TRP A 225 4.18 16.48 18.39
N GLY A 226 3.04 15.81 18.22
CA GLY A 226 1.73 16.44 18.15
C GLY A 226 0.76 15.86 19.19
N SER A 227 -0.10 16.69 19.76
CA SER A 227 -1.16 16.29 20.70
C SER A 227 -2.35 15.57 20.04
N ALA A 228 -2.39 15.53 18.71
CA ALA A 228 -3.37 14.84 17.89
C ALA A 228 -2.65 13.90 16.90
N ASP A 229 -3.18 13.68 15.70
CA ASP A 229 -2.33 13.20 14.60
C ASP A 229 -1.34 14.30 14.17
N LEU A 230 -0.20 13.89 13.65
CA LEU A 230 0.79 14.74 13.01
C LEU A 230 1.24 14.01 11.74
N SER A 231 1.20 14.66 10.58
CA SER A 231 1.75 14.06 9.36
C SER A 231 3.27 14.20 9.34
N GLY A 232 3.94 13.33 8.60
CA GLY A 232 5.35 13.42 8.27
C GLY A 232 5.65 14.72 7.52
N THR A 233 4.76 15.13 6.62
CA THR A 233 4.86 16.43 5.94
C THR A 233 4.77 17.61 6.90
N ASP A 234 3.91 17.57 7.92
CA ASP A 234 3.80 18.65 8.92
C ASP A 234 5.00 18.67 9.87
N ALA A 235 5.49 17.51 10.30
CA ALA A 235 6.71 17.42 11.12
C ALA A 235 7.93 18.00 10.37
N VAL A 236 8.10 17.64 9.09
CA VAL A 236 9.15 18.22 8.24
C VAL A 236 8.92 19.71 8.03
N LYS A 237 7.66 20.16 7.85
CA LYS A 237 7.34 21.59 7.76
C LYS A 237 7.71 22.34 9.03
N MET A 238 7.42 21.80 10.22
CA MET A 238 7.81 22.41 11.51
C MET A 238 9.33 22.60 11.61
N TRP A 239 10.10 21.59 11.20
CA TRP A 239 11.57 21.69 11.13
C TRP A 239 12.06 22.68 10.07
N VAL A 240 11.38 22.78 8.92
CA VAL A 240 11.73 23.70 7.83
C VAL A 240 11.34 25.15 8.14
N ASP A 241 10.26 25.39 8.89
CA ASP A 241 9.83 26.72 9.30
C ASP A 241 10.85 27.41 10.23
N GLU A 242 11.69 26.64 10.95
CA GLU A 242 12.80 27.19 11.73
C GLU A 242 13.82 27.98 10.89
N LYS A 243 13.77 27.90 9.54
CA LYS A 243 14.57 28.73 8.63
C LYS A 243 14.37 30.24 8.86
N ALA A 244 13.25 30.65 9.45
CA ALA A 244 13.00 32.02 9.87
C ALA A 244 13.98 32.51 10.97
N ASN A 245 14.59 31.57 11.71
CA ASN A 245 15.56 31.82 12.77
C ASN A 245 17.01 31.55 12.33
N TYR A 246 17.30 31.25 11.06
CA TYR A 246 18.67 30.93 10.61
C TYR A 246 19.27 32.06 9.76
N ASP A 247 20.38 32.63 10.22
CA ASP A 247 21.16 33.58 9.43
C ASP A 247 22.31 32.89 8.70
N TYR A 248 22.20 32.83 7.37
CA TYR A 248 23.19 32.29 6.45
C TYR A 248 24.53 33.05 6.45
N ASN A 249 24.55 34.32 6.89
CA ASN A 249 25.76 35.13 6.90
C ASN A 249 26.65 34.80 8.11
N SER A 250 26.03 34.53 9.26
CA SER A 250 26.73 34.10 10.49
C SER A 250 26.80 32.58 10.67
N ASN A 251 26.10 31.80 9.84
CA ASN A 251 25.90 30.35 9.99
C ASN A 251 25.39 29.99 11.40
N SER A 252 24.38 30.73 11.88
CA SER A 252 23.89 30.61 13.26
C SER A 252 22.39 30.82 13.43
N CYS A 253 21.84 30.32 14.55
CA CYS A 253 20.45 30.60 14.91
C CYS A 253 20.34 31.97 15.58
N VAL A 254 19.45 32.82 15.07
CA VAL A 254 19.16 34.18 15.55
C VAL A 254 17.69 34.27 15.92
N GLY A 255 17.39 34.70 17.14
CA GLY A 255 16.00 34.91 17.63
C GLY A 255 15.23 33.65 18.02
N GLY A 256 15.71 32.44 17.69
CA GLY A 256 15.07 31.18 18.04
C GLY A 256 15.97 29.96 17.82
N GLN A 257 15.37 28.77 17.83
CA GLN A 257 16.05 27.52 17.44
C GLN A 257 16.01 27.35 15.91
N CYS A 258 17.06 26.72 15.37
CA CYS A 258 17.18 26.40 13.94
C CYS A 258 17.86 25.04 13.66
N GLY A 259 18.09 24.23 14.70
CA GLY A 259 18.87 23.00 14.62
C GLY A 259 18.19 21.89 13.82
N HIS A 260 16.86 21.85 13.79
CA HIS A 260 16.15 20.90 12.94
C HIS A 260 16.23 21.32 11.47
N TYR A 261 16.15 22.64 11.19
CA TYR A 261 16.35 23.15 9.84
C TYR A 261 17.75 22.87 9.30
N THR A 262 18.80 23.21 10.07
CA THR A 262 20.18 22.99 9.61
C THR A 262 20.48 21.52 9.34
N GLN A 263 19.83 20.59 10.06
CA GLN A 263 19.91 19.15 9.76
C GLN A 263 19.13 18.77 8.49
N VAL A 264 17.92 19.29 8.24
CA VAL A 264 17.18 19.06 6.99
C VAL A 264 18.02 19.49 5.78
N VAL A 265 18.64 20.67 5.83
CA VAL A 265 19.46 21.21 4.73
C VAL A 265 20.95 20.87 4.82
N TRP A 266 21.36 19.96 5.71
CA TRP A 266 22.79 19.63 5.86
C TRP A 266 23.36 19.00 4.59
N ARG A 267 24.27 19.70 3.91
CA ARG A 267 24.79 19.33 2.58
C ARG A 267 25.43 17.94 2.53
N ASN A 268 26.06 17.52 3.63
CA ASN A 268 26.80 16.26 3.70
C ASN A 268 25.94 15.07 4.13
N SER A 269 24.72 15.28 4.65
CA SER A 269 23.75 14.21 4.87
C SER A 269 23.17 13.81 3.51
N VAL A 270 23.19 12.51 3.19
CA VAL A 270 22.79 11.98 1.86
C VAL A 270 21.68 10.94 1.93
N ARG A 271 21.48 10.33 3.11
CA ARG A 271 20.47 9.30 3.36
C ARG A 271 19.52 9.73 4.46
N LEU A 272 18.25 9.39 4.29
CA LEU A 272 17.13 9.69 5.18
C LEU A 272 16.40 8.39 5.53
N GLY A 273 15.93 8.28 6.77
CA GLY A 273 14.94 7.28 7.15
C GLY A 273 14.10 7.81 8.30
N CYS A 274 12.78 7.69 8.20
CA CYS A 274 11.82 8.26 9.13
C CYS A 274 10.83 7.22 9.65
N ALA A 275 10.22 7.53 10.79
CA ALA A 275 9.18 6.71 11.41
C ALA A 275 8.17 7.57 12.18
N LYS A 276 6.93 7.08 12.22
CA LYS A 276 5.81 7.61 12.99
C LYS A 276 5.32 6.56 13.96
N VAL A 277 4.92 6.96 15.16
CA VAL A 277 4.20 6.10 16.11
C VAL A 277 3.06 6.85 16.79
N ARG A 278 2.02 6.10 17.14
CA ARG A 278 0.93 6.56 17.99
C ARG A 278 1.27 6.24 19.45
N CYS A 279 1.19 7.24 20.33
CA CYS A 279 1.53 7.08 21.74
C CYS A 279 0.30 6.81 22.61
N ASN A 280 0.53 6.20 23.78
CA ASN A 280 -0.49 5.86 24.76
C ASN A 280 -1.28 7.07 25.28
N ASN A 281 -0.70 8.28 25.21
CA ASN A 281 -1.34 9.54 25.61
C ASN A 281 -2.26 10.16 24.53
N GLY A 282 -2.43 9.51 23.37
CA GLY A 282 -3.19 10.07 22.25
C GLY A 282 -2.47 11.16 21.47
N GLY A 283 -1.17 11.34 21.69
CA GLY A 283 -0.27 12.10 20.83
C GLY A 283 0.43 11.22 19.77
N THR A 284 1.13 11.88 18.87
CA THR A 284 1.90 11.26 17.79
C THR A 284 3.35 11.70 17.90
N PHE A 285 4.28 10.74 17.84
CA PHE A 285 5.73 10.99 17.81
C PHE A 285 6.26 10.64 16.42
N ILE A 286 7.09 11.52 15.87
CA ILE A 286 7.78 11.33 14.59
C ILE A 286 9.29 11.53 14.81
N GLY A 287 10.09 10.64 14.25
CA GLY A 287 11.55 10.75 14.22
C GLY A 287 12.08 10.54 12.81
N CYS A 288 13.00 11.40 12.37
CA CYS A 288 13.75 11.25 11.12
C CYS A 288 15.25 11.23 11.42
N ASN A 289 15.94 10.19 10.96
CA ASN A 289 17.37 10.03 11.08
C ASN A 289 18.10 10.27 9.75
N TYR A 290 19.32 10.79 9.86
CA TYR A 290 20.12 11.27 8.74
C TYR A 290 21.53 10.63 8.74
N ASP A 291 21.99 10.16 7.59
CA ASP A 291 23.31 9.54 7.44
C ASP A 291 24.07 10.14 6.23
N PRO A 292 25.29 10.69 6.43
CA PRO A 292 25.92 11.03 7.71
C PRO A 292 25.12 12.04 8.56
N PRO A 293 25.35 12.09 9.90
CA PRO A 293 24.85 13.16 10.76
C PRO A 293 25.26 14.57 10.28
N GLY A 294 24.42 15.55 10.62
CA GLY A 294 24.71 16.98 10.45
C GLY A 294 25.02 17.70 11.76
N ASN A 295 24.85 19.03 11.75
CA ASN A 295 24.99 19.91 12.92
C ASN A 295 26.33 19.83 13.66
N TYR A 296 27.43 19.56 12.93
CA TYR A 296 28.78 19.63 13.48
C TYR A 296 29.16 21.08 13.77
N VAL A 297 29.36 21.42 15.05
CA VAL A 297 29.77 22.75 15.49
C VAL A 297 31.11 23.15 14.84
N GLY A 298 31.09 24.23 14.06
CA GLY A 298 32.29 24.84 13.46
C GLY A 298 32.58 24.50 12.00
N ASN A 299 31.57 24.11 11.20
CA ASN A 299 31.65 24.02 9.74
C ASN A 299 30.52 24.82 9.07
#